data_AF-A0A729W1I2-F1
#
_entry.id   AF-A0A729W1I2-F1
#
_cell.length_a   1.000
_cell.length_b   1.000
_cell.length_c   1.000
_cell.angle_alpha   90.00
_cell.angle_beta   90.00
_cell.angle_gamma   90.00
#
_symmetry.space_group_name_H-M   'P 1'
#
loop_
_entity.id
_entity.type
_entity.pdbx_description
1 polymer ?
#
loop_
_entity_poly.entity_id
_entity_poly.type
_entity_poly.pdbx_seq_one_letter_code
_entity_poly.pdbx_strand_id
1 'polypeptide(L)' 'LSPGTLLVFSFYTLGVSHANIAKELGITIRASEDRIKPVKRKIKRNYESFDSFRISCISKGKIMSLIDIIREFYCVK' A
#
# COMPACT_ATOMS: atom_id res chain seq x y z
N LEU A 1 -1.48 11.14 -0.20
CA LEU A 1 -0.54 10.44 -1.13
C LEU A 1 -1.01 10.74 -2.54
N SER A 2 -0.14 10.81 -3.55
CA SER A 2 -0.63 10.89 -4.94
C SER A 2 -1.44 9.62 -5.27
N PRO A 3 -2.40 9.65 -6.22
CA PRO A 3 -3.23 8.48 -6.54
C PRO A 3 -2.40 7.22 -6.81
N GLY A 4 -1.36 7.32 -7.65
CA GLY A 4 -0.47 6.20 -7.93
C GLY A 4 0.39 5.73 -6.73
N THR A 5 0.68 6.61 -5.77
CA THR A 5 1.36 6.20 -4.53
C THR A 5 0.38 5.52 -3.57
N LEU A 6 -0.86 6.00 -3.51
CA LEU A 6 -1.92 5.42 -2.68
C LEU A 6 -2.27 4.00 -3.15
N LEU A 7 -2.34 3.77 -4.45
CA LEU A 7 -2.59 2.46 -5.02
C LEU A 7 -1.46 1.46 -4.70
N VAL A 8 -0.21 1.85 -4.96
CA VAL A 8 0.98 1.04 -4.60
C VAL A 8 1.02 0.75 -3.09
N PHE A 9 0.70 1.75 -2.27
CA PHE A 9 0.60 1.60 -0.83
C PHE A 9 -0.49 0.63 -0.38
N SER A 10 -1.64 0.65 -1.05
CA SER A 10 -2.77 -0.23 -0.74
C SER A 10 -2.40 -1.69 -1.00
N PHE A 11 -1.86 -2.00 -2.18
CA PHE A 11 -1.36 -3.34 -2.50
C PHE A 11 -0.24 -3.79 -1.54
N TYR A 12 0.72 -2.92 -1.27
CA TYR A 12 1.84 -3.26 -0.39
C TYR A 12 1.39 -3.55 1.05
N THR A 13 0.44 -2.76 1.57
CA THR A 13 -0.14 -2.96 2.91
C THR A 13 -0.90 -4.28 3.01
N LEU A 14 -1.50 -4.75 1.92
CA LEU A 14 -2.14 -6.07 1.83
C LEU A 14 -1.13 -7.23 1.66
N GLY A 15 0.17 -6.94 1.54
CA GLY A 15 1.23 -7.95 1.48
C GLY A 15 1.67 -8.33 0.06
N VAL A 16 1.23 -7.61 -0.97
CA VAL A 16 1.66 -7.86 -2.35
C VAL A 16 3.11 -7.40 -2.54
N SER A 17 3.93 -8.25 -3.18
CA SER A 17 5.34 -7.95 -3.44
C SER A 17 5.50 -6.79 -4.43
N HIS A 18 6.62 -6.05 -4.35
CA HIS A 18 6.91 -4.99 -5.30
C HIS A 18 6.99 -5.49 -6.76
N ALA A 19 7.44 -6.73 -6.96
CA ALA A 19 7.46 -7.36 -8.28
C ALA A 19 6.04 -7.53 -8.87
N ASN A 20 5.10 -8.04 -8.06
CA ASN A 20 3.72 -8.21 -8.50
C ASN A 20 3.02 -6.87 -8.69
N ILE A 21 3.24 -5.89 -7.80
CA ILE A 21 2.70 -4.53 -7.96
C ILE A 21 3.23 -3.88 -9.24
N ALA A 22 4.52 -4.01 -9.51
CA ALA A 22 5.15 -3.44 -10.69
C ALA A 22 4.54 -4.02 -11.98
N LYS A 23 4.40 -5.34 -12.03
CA LYS A 23 3.73 -6.04 -13.14
C LYS A 23 2.29 -5.58 -13.32
N GLU A 24 1.53 -5.52 -12.23
CA GLU A 24 0.10 -5.17 -12.26
C GLU A 24 -0.16 -3.74 -12.72
N LEU A 25 0.68 -2.79 -12.27
CA LEU A 25 0.48 -1.37 -12.54
C LEU A 25 1.26 -0.87 -13.77
N GLY A 26 1.98 -1.74 -14.48
CA GLY A 26 2.81 -1.35 -15.62
C GLY A 26 3.93 -0.37 -15.24
N ILE A 27 4.51 -0.49 -14.05
CA ILE A 27 5.62 0.35 -13.56
C ILE A 27 6.86 -0.50 -13.27
N THR A 28 8.01 0.15 -13.04
CA THR A 28 9.21 -0.58 -12.60
C THR A 28 9.14 -0.96 -11.12
N ILE A 29 9.84 -2.02 -10.73
CA ILE A 29 9.99 -2.42 -9.31
C ILE A 29 10.55 -1.25 -8.49
N ARG A 30 11.57 -0.56 -9.01
CA ARG A 30 12.17 0.63 -8.38
C ARG A 30 11.14 1.75 -8.17
N ALA A 31 10.27 2.02 -9.13
CA ALA A 31 9.20 3.00 -8.97
C ALA A 31 8.20 2.62 -7.86
N SER A 32 7.89 1.32 -7.72
CA SER A 32 7.08 0.80 -6.61
C SER A 32 7.77 1.02 -5.25
N GLU A 33 9.05 0.67 -5.14
CA GLU A 33 9.84 0.87 -3.92
C GLU A 33 9.96 2.35 -3.52
N ASP A 34 10.26 3.23 -4.48
CA ASP A 34 10.47 4.65 -4.24
C ASP A 34 9.19 5.35 -3.76
N ARG A 35 8.01 4.90 -4.22
CA ARG A 35 6.70 5.35 -3.72
C ARG A 35 6.47 4.94 -2.26
N ILE A 36 6.97 3.77 -1.84
CA ILE A 36 6.76 3.22 -0.49
C ILE A 36 7.78 3.73 0.54
N LYS A 37 9.05 3.96 0.15
CA LYS A 37 10.12 4.46 1.03
C LYS A 37 9.69 5.62 1.95
N PRO A 38 9.11 6.73 1.46
CA PRO A 38 8.70 7.84 2.33
C PRO A 38 7.55 7.46 3.27
N VAL A 39 6.65 6.57 2.84
CA VAL A 39 5.52 6.10 3.67
C VAL A 39 6.02 5.22 4.81
N LYS A 40 6.94 4.27 4.52
CA LYS A 40 7.58 3.44 5.56
C LYS A 40 8.31 4.29 6.59
N ARG A 41 9.02 5.34 6.18
CA ARG A 41 9.67 6.28 7.12
C ARG A 41 8.67 6.97 8.03
N LYS A 42 7.50 7.39 7.52
CA LYS A 42 6.44 8.00 8.34
C LYS A 42 5.82 7.01 9.31
N ILE A 43 5.56 5.78 8.86
CA ILE A 43 4.98 4.72 9.71
C ILE A 43 5.91 4.36 10.87
N LYS A 44 7.22 4.23 10.60
CA LYS A 44 8.23 3.96 11.64
C LYS A 44 8.30 5.01 12.76
N ARG A 45 7.73 6.21 12.57
CA ARG A 45 7.66 7.23 13.63
C ARG A 45 6.59 6.92 14.69
N ASN A 46 5.57 6.15 14.31
CA ASN A 46 4.39 5.89 15.15
C ASN A 46 4.20 4.39 15.47
N TYR A 47 4.92 3.51 14.78
CA TYR A 47 4.81 2.07 14.91
C TYR A 47 6.20 1.43 14.93
N GLU A 48 6.39 0.46 15.82
CA GLU A 48 7.64 -0.30 15.96
C GLU A 48 8.03 -1.01 14.66
N SER A 49 7.05 -1.60 13.97
CA SER A 49 7.24 -2.28 12.69
C SER A 49 6.13 -1.93 11.71
N PHE A 50 6.35 -2.25 10.43
CA PHE A 50 5.30 -2.12 9.42
C PHE A 50 4.16 -3.12 9.68
N ASP A 51 4.44 -4.27 10.26
CA ASP A 51 3.39 -5.24 10.61
C ASP A 51 2.55 -4.75 11.80
N SER A 52 3.14 -4.08 12.79
CA SER A 52 2.39 -3.41 13.86
C SER A 52 1.42 -2.36 13.28
N PHE A 53 1.84 -1.65 12.23
CA PHE A 53 0.96 -0.74 11.49
C PHE A 53 -0.18 -1.49 10.77
N ARG A 54 0.13 -2.59 10.07
CA ARG A 54 -0.88 -3.41 9.38
C ARG A 54 -1.92 -3.95 10.36
N ILE A 55 -1.49 -4.47 11.51
CA ILE A 55 -2.37 -4.92 12.59
C ILE A 55 -3.27 -3.77 13.07
N SER A 56 -2.73 -2.56 13.23
CA SER A 56 -3.55 -1.39 13.59
C SER A 56 -4.57 -1.02 12.51
N CYS A 57 -4.22 -1.16 11.23
CA CYS A 57 -5.19 -0.96 10.15
C CYS A 57 -6.31 -1.99 10.20
N ILE A 58 -6.00 -3.25 10.51
CA ILE A 58 -7.00 -4.32 10.66
C ILE A 58 -7.92 -4.00 11.85
N SER A 59 -7.34 -3.76 13.03
CA SER A 59 -8.13 -3.55 14.26
C SER A 59 -9.01 -2.31 14.22
N LYS A 60 -8.61 -1.27 13.48
CA LYS A 60 -9.39 -0.03 13.31
C LYS A 60 -10.30 -0.05 12.08
N GLY A 61 -10.43 -1.18 11.38
CA GLY A 61 -11.26 -1.31 10.16
C GLY A 61 -10.75 -0.51 8.96
N LYS A 62 -9.52 0.01 8.99
CA LYS A 62 -8.92 0.81 7.91
C LYS A 62 -8.47 -0.01 6.71
N ILE A 63 -8.38 -1.34 6.84
CA ILE A 63 -8.10 -2.24 5.71
C ILE A 63 -9.18 -2.14 4.63
N MET A 64 -10.45 -1.95 4.99
CA MET A 64 -11.53 -1.84 4.00
C MET A 64 -11.31 -0.68 3.03
N SER A 65 -10.86 0.48 3.54
CA SER A 65 -10.53 1.62 2.69
C SER A 65 -9.42 1.32 1.67
N LEU A 66 -8.46 0.46 2.01
CA LEU A 66 -7.40 0.05 1.08
C LEU A 66 -7.92 -0.91 0.01
N ILE A 67 -8.84 -1.80 0.39
CA ILE A 67 -9.53 -2.69 -0.55
C ILE A 67 -10.38 -1.87 -1.52
N ASP A 68 -11.11 -0.87 -1.03
CA ASP A 68 -11.96 -0.01 -1.87
C ASP A 68 -11.15 0.74 -2.92
N ILE A 69 -9.96 1.25 -2.56
CA ILE A 69 -9.03 1.87 -3.52
C ILE A 69 -8.62 0.89 -4.63
N ILE A 70 -8.36 -0.37 -4.29
CA ILE A 70 -7.98 -1.39 -5.27
C ILE A 70 -9.19 -1.77 -6.14
N ARG A 71 -10.38 -1.89 -5.55
CA ARG A 71 -11.62 -2.16 -6.29
C ARG A 71 -11.93 -1.06 -7.28
N GLU A 72 -11.76 0.20 -6.88
CA GLU A 72 -11.91 1.36 -7.75
C GLU A 72 -10.92 1.31 -8.93
N PHE A 73 -9.67 0.94 -8.68
CA PHE A 73 -8.68 0.75 -9.75
C PHE A 73 -9.11 -0.32 -10.76
N TYR A 74 -9.73 -1.42 -10.32
CA TYR A 74 -10.27 -2.46 -11.19
C TYR A 74 -11.67 -2.15 -11.77
N CYS A 75 -12.25 -0.98 -11.45
CA CYS A 75 -13.64 -0.64 -11.78
C CYS A 75 -14.65 -1.70 -11.26
N VAL A 76 -14.32 -2.38 -10.16
CA VAL A 76 -15.18 -3.38 -9.51
C VAL A 76 -16.02 -2.68 -8.45
N LYS A 77 -17.35 -2.66 -8.65
CA LYS A 77 -18.30 -2.13 -7.66
C LYS A 77 -18.41 -3.03 -6.45
#